data_AF-A0A934HJH7-F1
#
_entry.id   AF-A0A934HJH7-F1
#
_cell.length_a   1.000
_cell.length_b   1.000
_cell.length_c   1.000
_cell.angle_alpha   90.00
_cell.angle_beta   90.00
_cell.angle_gamma   90.00
#
_symmetry.space_group_name_H-M   'P 1'
#
loop_
_entity.id
_entity.type
_entity.pdbx_description
1 polymer ?
#
loop_
_entity_poly.entity_id
_entity_poly.type
_entity_poly.pdbx_seq_one_letter_code
_entity_poly.pdbx_strand_id
1 'polypeptide(L)'
;MELTLFVIIGAVAVISAAMMLISENAIYSTLFLILNFACIAFFFLMLNAPFLAMVQITVYAGAIMVLFLFVIMLLGAEQVIPSTETRFNWLASAVVGLALVFLVAVSAAIIDGKIEITEPQKIEPHVRVVNAMDGIPALDVYLDGTAIARDVEFHDNTRFKAWNEGRYTLALFAAGDDPQSDTPLVEQQVELNRGEALTFTAVGRLVNPGPGLVVVTEQVDYNEEKDTLRLIAVNGLPERALVDVLDESDSGNRKVLVDGLEYGKSAETEIGQGTYTLGLYSDGDKDNRVSVLKDAEFDANTTVLVVFTEQQQPDNSFRDLVINVENKSAPSFGGPTHVGRLLFSRYVLPFEMVGLLLLVAMIGAIVLTHETLAPRRRMPRRFANPAVGYEPPADKPGA
;
A
#
# COMPACT_ATOMS: atom_id res chain seq x y z
N MET A 1 -4.17 -21.97 2.44
CA MET A 1 -3.79 -22.04 3.88
C MET A 1 -4.09 -20.74 4.61
N GLU A 2 -4.08 -19.59 3.93
CA GLU A 2 -4.61 -18.31 4.46
C GLU A 2 -6.01 -18.45 5.06
N LEU A 3 -6.93 -19.16 4.38
CA LEU A 3 -8.27 -19.42 4.90
C LEU A 3 -8.25 -20.13 6.26
N THR A 4 -7.37 -21.11 6.45
CA THR A 4 -7.24 -21.84 7.72
C THR A 4 -6.76 -20.92 8.84
N LEU A 5 -5.74 -20.10 8.55
CA LEU A 5 -5.16 -19.16 9.49
C LEU A 5 -6.16 -18.03 9.84
N PHE A 6 -6.87 -17.53 8.83
CA PHE A 6 -7.97 -16.58 8.98
C PHE A 6 -9.08 -17.13 9.88
N VAL A 7 -9.50 -18.38 9.66
CA VAL A 7 -10.55 -19.02 10.48
C VAL A 7 -10.09 -19.22 11.92
N ILE A 8 -8.84 -19.64 12.15
CA ILE A 8 -8.28 -19.82 13.50
C ILE A 8 -8.23 -18.48 14.24
N ILE A 9 -7.65 -17.45 13.63
CA ILE A 9 -7.52 -16.13 14.27
C ILE A 9 -8.89 -15.46 14.40
N GLY A 10 -9.79 -15.64 13.44
CA GLY A 10 -11.18 -15.23 13.54
C GLY A 10 -11.92 -15.87 14.70
N ALA A 11 -11.74 -17.17 14.91
CA ALA A 11 -12.31 -17.86 16.07
C ALA A 11 -11.75 -17.29 17.38
N VAL A 12 -10.44 -17.04 17.47
CA VAL A 12 -9.82 -16.42 18.65
C VAL A 12 -10.37 -15.01 18.89
N ALA A 13 -10.49 -14.19 17.85
CA ALA A 13 -11.03 -12.84 17.95
C ALA A 13 -12.48 -12.84 18.45
N VAL A 14 -13.34 -13.70 17.88
CA VAL A 14 -14.75 -13.83 18.29
C VAL A 14 -14.88 -14.33 19.73
N ILE A 15 -14.09 -15.34 20.12
CA ILE A 15 -14.08 -15.84 21.51
C ILE A 15 -13.61 -14.74 22.46
N SER A 16 -12.54 -14.01 22.11
CA SER A 16 -12.03 -12.90 22.92
C SER A 16 -13.08 -11.80 23.09
N ALA A 17 -13.76 -11.41 22.01
CA ALA A 17 -14.83 -10.42 22.05
C ALA A 17 -16.03 -10.90 22.89
N ALA A 18 -16.44 -12.17 22.77
CA ALA A 18 -17.49 -12.73 23.61
C ALA A 18 -17.08 -12.75 25.09
N MET A 19 -15.84 -13.13 25.40
CA MET A 19 -15.35 -13.21 26.77
C MET A 19 -15.19 -11.83 27.42
N MET A 20 -14.84 -10.82 26.62
CA MET A 20 -14.85 -9.41 27.05
C MET A 20 -16.24 -8.96 27.51
N LEU A 21 -17.31 -9.36 26.81
CA LEU A 21 -18.69 -9.00 27.15
C LEU A 21 -19.22 -9.74 28.38
N ILE A 22 -18.75 -10.97 28.61
CA ILE A 22 -19.20 -11.83 29.71
C ILE A 22 -18.43 -11.52 31.00
N SER A 23 -17.20 -11.04 30.92
CA SER A 23 -16.36 -10.79 32.10
C SER A 23 -16.86 -9.62 32.92
N GLU A 24 -17.23 -9.90 34.17
CA GLU A 24 -17.68 -8.89 35.14
C GLU A 24 -16.51 -8.05 35.70
N ASN A 25 -15.29 -8.59 35.72
CA ASN A 25 -14.11 -7.85 36.16
C ASN A 25 -13.56 -7.00 35.01
N ALA A 26 -13.46 -5.69 35.25
CA ALA A 26 -12.96 -4.70 34.30
C ALA A 26 -11.55 -5.02 33.77
N ILE A 27 -10.68 -5.61 34.60
CA ILE A 27 -9.31 -5.98 34.22
C ILE A 27 -9.34 -7.12 33.18
N TYR A 28 -10.11 -8.18 33.44
CA TYR A 28 -10.23 -9.31 32.50
C TYR A 28 -10.89 -8.88 31.19
N SER A 29 -11.97 -8.09 31.27
CA SER A 29 -12.65 -7.55 30.09
C SER A 29 -11.69 -6.79 29.18
N THR A 30 -10.84 -5.97 29.78
CA THR A 30 -9.90 -5.16 28.99
C THR A 30 -8.71 -5.98 28.47
N LEU A 31 -8.26 -7.01 29.17
CA LEU A 31 -7.23 -7.90 28.64
C LEU A 31 -7.71 -8.69 27.41
N PHE A 32 -8.99 -9.09 27.40
CA PHE A 32 -9.64 -9.66 26.21
C PHE A 32 -9.81 -8.63 25.08
N LEU A 33 -10.05 -7.35 25.40
CA LEU A 33 -10.08 -6.28 24.40
C LEU A 33 -8.69 -6.10 23.74
N ILE A 34 -7.61 -6.13 24.53
CA ILE A 34 -6.24 -6.07 23.99
C ILE A 34 -5.96 -7.26 23.09
N LEU A 35 -6.33 -8.48 23.51
CA LEU A 35 -6.18 -9.67 22.68
C LEU A 35 -6.98 -9.56 21.37
N ASN A 36 -8.18 -8.98 21.41
CA ASN A 36 -8.97 -8.72 20.21
C ASN A 36 -8.29 -7.70 19.28
N PHE A 37 -7.71 -6.62 19.81
CA PHE A 37 -6.93 -5.68 19.00
C PHE A 37 -5.65 -6.28 18.42
N ALA A 38 -5.01 -7.21 19.13
CA ALA A 38 -3.89 -7.98 18.59
C ALA A 38 -4.33 -8.88 17.43
N CYS A 39 -5.51 -9.52 17.52
CA CYS A 39 -6.08 -10.28 16.41
C CYS A 39 -6.38 -9.38 15.19
N ILE A 40 -6.93 -8.18 15.41
CA ILE A 40 -7.17 -7.20 14.33
C ILE A 40 -5.85 -6.76 13.69
N ALA A 41 -4.82 -6.46 14.50
CA ALA A 41 -3.50 -6.14 13.98
C ALA A 41 -2.94 -7.27 13.12
N PHE A 42 -3.16 -8.53 13.53
CA PHE A 42 -2.77 -9.68 12.75
C PHE A 42 -3.56 -9.81 11.44
N PHE A 43 -4.87 -9.51 11.43
CA PHE A 43 -5.63 -9.43 10.18
C PHE A 43 -5.07 -8.36 9.24
N PHE A 44 -4.63 -7.21 9.76
CA PHE A 44 -3.94 -6.23 8.92
C PHE A 44 -2.62 -6.76 8.36
N LEU A 45 -1.85 -7.54 9.11
CA LEU A 45 -0.66 -8.21 8.57
C LEU A 45 -1.02 -9.22 7.47
N MET A 46 -2.08 -10.01 7.64
CA MET A 46 -2.58 -10.92 6.60
C MET A 46 -3.07 -10.19 5.35
N LEU A 47 -3.60 -8.98 5.49
CA LEU A 47 -4.03 -8.12 4.38
C LEU A 47 -2.87 -7.32 3.76
N ASN A 48 -1.63 -7.59 4.17
CA ASN A 48 -0.43 -6.85 3.77
C ASN A 48 -0.55 -5.34 4.04
N ALA A 49 -1.04 -4.98 5.22
CA ALA A 49 -1.13 -3.61 5.70
C ALA A 49 -0.27 -3.43 6.98
N PRO A 50 1.07 -3.52 6.88
CA PRO A 50 1.95 -3.52 8.04
C PRO A 50 1.89 -2.20 8.82
N PHE A 51 1.73 -1.07 8.15
CA PHE A 51 1.58 0.21 8.84
C PHE A 51 0.26 0.28 9.63
N LEU A 52 -0.86 -0.21 9.08
CA LEU A 52 -2.12 -0.30 9.84
C LEU A 52 -2.00 -1.26 11.04
N ALA A 53 -1.32 -2.39 10.87
CA ALA A 53 -1.03 -3.32 11.96
C ALA A 53 -0.19 -2.66 13.07
N MET A 54 0.86 -1.93 12.70
CA MET A 54 1.70 -1.20 13.65
C MET A 54 0.92 -0.10 14.37
N VAL A 55 0.09 0.69 13.68
CA VAL A 55 -0.79 1.70 14.29
C VAL A 55 -1.78 1.05 15.25
N GLN A 56 -2.35 -0.10 14.89
CA GLN A 56 -3.26 -0.86 15.75
C GLN A 56 -2.59 -1.28 17.07
N ILE A 57 -1.35 -1.77 17.00
CA ILE A 57 -0.61 -2.21 18.20
C ILE A 57 -0.15 -1.01 19.03
N THR A 58 0.46 -0.01 18.40
CA THR A 58 1.10 1.11 19.13
C THR A 58 0.11 2.14 19.65
N VAL A 59 -0.88 2.53 18.84
CA VAL A 59 -1.83 3.58 19.18
C VAL A 59 -3.04 3.01 19.91
N TYR A 60 -3.74 2.06 19.30
CA TYR A 60 -5.00 1.55 19.87
C TYR A 60 -4.75 0.62 21.05
N ALA A 61 -4.08 -0.51 20.84
CA ALA A 61 -3.81 -1.48 21.89
C ALA A 61 -2.81 -0.96 22.94
N GLY A 62 -1.81 -0.20 22.50
CA GLY A 62 -0.80 0.44 23.34
C GLY A 62 -1.35 1.69 24.03
N ALA A 63 -1.18 2.85 23.39
CA ALA A 63 -1.39 4.14 24.05
C ALA A 63 -2.80 4.35 24.62
N ILE A 64 -3.85 4.11 23.82
CA ILE A 64 -5.23 4.41 24.23
C ILE A 64 -5.72 3.36 25.24
N MET A 65 -5.62 2.06 24.91
CA MET A 65 -6.15 1.02 25.80
C MET A 65 -5.36 0.87 27.10
N VAL A 66 -4.02 1.00 27.09
CA VAL A 66 -3.25 0.94 28.33
C VAL A 66 -3.56 2.14 29.23
N LEU A 67 -3.80 3.33 28.65
CA LEU A 67 -4.26 4.48 29.43
C LEU A 67 -5.62 4.21 30.08
N PHE A 68 -6.59 3.68 29.32
CA PHE A 68 -7.90 3.31 29.87
C PHE A 68 -7.78 2.25 30.96
N LEU A 69 -6.97 1.21 30.75
CA LEU A 69 -6.66 0.19 31.75
C LEU A 69 -6.16 0.79 33.05
N PHE A 70 -5.18 1.69 32.94
CA PHE A 70 -4.61 2.34 34.10
C PHE A 70 -5.64 3.21 34.83
N VAL A 71 -6.46 3.94 34.08
CA VAL A 71 -7.53 4.79 34.62
C VAL A 71 -8.59 3.96 35.35
N ILE A 72 -9.13 2.90 34.75
CA ILE A 72 -10.17 2.05 35.40
C ILE A 72 -9.61 1.29 36.61
N MET A 73 -8.32 0.92 36.56
CA MET A 73 -7.63 0.27 37.68
C MET A 73 -7.40 1.26 38.82
N LEU A 74 -6.98 2.50 38.54
CA LEU A 74 -6.82 3.55 39.54
C LEU A 74 -8.15 4.04 40.13
N LEU A 75 -9.22 4.05 39.33
CA LEU A 75 -10.57 4.38 39.80
C LEU A 75 -11.13 3.35 40.78
N GLY A 76 -10.41 2.24 41.05
CA GLY A 76 -10.81 1.27 42.06
C GLY A 76 -12.15 0.63 41.72
N ALA A 77 -12.42 0.39 40.43
CA ALA A 77 -13.58 -0.40 40.00
C ALA A 77 -13.53 -1.85 40.52
N GLU A 78 -12.42 -2.26 41.12
CA GLU A 78 -12.42 -3.35 42.09
C GLU A 78 -13.08 -2.88 43.39
N GLN A 79 -14.38 -3.16 43.54
CA GLN A 79 -14.91 -3.98 44.65
C GLN A 79 -16.44 -4.02 44.71
N VAL A 80 -16.93 -5.10 45.36
CA VAL A 80 -18.16 -5.24 46.19
C VAL A 80 -19.18 -6.29 45.68
N ILE A 81 -19.00 -7.58 46.05
CA ILE A 81 -19.77 -8.35 47.06
C ILE A 81 -19.08 -9.75 47.28
N PRO A 82 -19.00 -10.28 48.53
CA PRO A 82 -18.23 -11.49 48.85
C PRO A 82 -18.98 -12.81 48.64
N SER A 83 -18.20 -13.83 48.28
CA SER A 83 -18.41 -15.28 48.45
C SER A 83 -19.72 -15.91 47.95
N THR A 84 -19.66 -16.49 46.76
CA THR A 84 -20.15 -17.86 46.55
C THR A 84 -19.27 -18.56 45.51
N GLU A 85 -18.47 -19.53 45.97
CA GLU A 85 -18.00 -20.72 45.22
C GLU A 85 -17.31 -20.52 43.85
N THR A 86 -15.97 -20.55 43.86
CA THR A 86 -15.07 -21.46 43.09
C THR A 86 -15.34 -21.89 41.64
N ARG A 87 -16.28 -21.30 40.89
CA ARG A 87 -16.67 -21.79 39.56
C ARG A 87 -15.97 -21.16 38.37
N PHE A 88 -15.18 -20.09 38.56
CA PHE A 88 -14.67 -19.30 37.43
C PHE A 88 -13.15 -19.04 37.44
N ASN A 89 -12.36 -19.86 38.14
CA ASN A 89 -10.90 -19.85 38.00
C ASN A 89 -10.44 -20.37 36.62
N TRP A 90 -11.26 -21.18 35.95
CA TRP A 90 -10.97 -21.64 34.59
C TRP A 90 -10.95 -20.49 33.58
N LEU A 91 -11.61 -19.37 33.89
CA LEU A 91 -11.63 -18.20 33.02
C LEU A 91 -10.23 -17.60 32.85
N ALA A 92 -9.47 -17.47 33.95
CA ALA A 92 -8.08 -17.05 33.90
C ALA A 92 -7.21 -18.04 33.12
N SER A 93 -7.44 -19.35 33.29
CA SER A 93 -6.78 -20.39 32.47
C SER A 93 -7.19 -20.33 30.99
N ALA A 94 -8.43 -19.93 30.69
CA ALA A 94 -8.95 -19.78 29.34
C ALA A 94 -8.36 -18.54 28.64
N VAL A 95 -8.19 -17.41 29.36
CA VAL A 95 -7.45 -16.23 28.87
C VAL A 95 -6.05 -16.63 28.45
N VAL A 96 -5.31 -17.28 29.37
CA VAL A 96 -3.92 -17.67 29.14
C VAL A 96 -3.84 -18.72 28.04
N GLY A 97 -4.76 -19.68 28.01
CA GLY A 97 -4.85 -20.69 26.96
C GLY A 97 -5.11 -20.09 25.59
N LEU A 98 -6.05 -19.13 25.49
CA LEU A 98 -6.38 -18.46 24.24
C LEU A 98 -5.22 -17.58 23.75
N ALA A 99 -4.58 -16.84 24.65
CA ALA A 99 -3.39 -16.05 24.33
C ALA A 99 -2.20 -16.93 23.89
N LEU A 100 -2.03 -18.10 24.53
CA LEU A 100 -1.00 -19.07 24.14
C LEU A 100 -1.30 -19.67 22.76
N VAL A 101 -2.56 -20.04 22.48
CA VAL A 101 -2.99 -20.52 21.16
C VAL A 101 -2.73 -19.46 20.09
N PHE A 102 -3.05 -18.20 20.37
CA PHE A 102 -2.75 -17.09 19.48
C PHE A 102 -1.23 -16.98 19.22
N LEU A 103 -0.41 -16.97 20.28
CA LEU A 103 1.04 -16.86 20.17
C LEU A 103 1.67 -18.03 19.40
N VAL A 104 1.22 -19.26 19.65
CA VAL A 104 1.65 -20.46 18.91
C VAL A 104 1.24 -20.39 17.45
N ALA A 105 0.00 -19.97 17.14
CA ALA A 105 -0.46 -19.80 15.76
C ALA A 105 0.36 -18.76 14.99
N VAL A 106 0.64 -17.62 15.62
CA VAL A 106 1.52 -16.58 15.06
C VAL A 106 2.94 -17.11 14.86
N SER A 107 3.49 -17.83 15.85
CA SER A 107 4.86 -18.35 15.78
C SER A 107 5.01 -19.42 14.70
N ALA A 108 4.03 -20.31 14.56
CA ALA A 108 3.98 -21.31 13.48
C ALA A 108 3.89 -20.64 12.10
N ALA A 109 3.12 -19.56 11.98
CA ALA A 109 3.05 -18.77 10.76
C ALA A 109 4.41 -18.18 10.37
N ILE A 110 5.15 -17.62 11.34
CA ILE A 110 6.48 -17.03 11.15
C ILE A 110 7.52 -18.10 10.78
N ILE A 111 7.60 -19.21 11.52
CA ILE A 111 8.65 -20.23 11.39
C ILE A 111 8.57 -20.98 10.07
N ASP A 112 7.36 -21.27 9.58
CA ASP A 112 7.19 -21.94 8.30
C ASP A 112 7.62 -21.09 7.09
N GLY A 113 8.09 -19.83 7.31
CA GLY A 113 8.38 -18.88 6.24
C GLY A 113 7.12 -18.47 5.46
N LYS A 114 5.93 -18.79 6.01
CA LYS A 114 4.62 -18.59 5.38
C LYS A 114 4.02 -17.22 5.64
N ILE A 115 4.69 -16.40 6.46
CA ILE A 115 4.60 -14.96 6.34
C ILE A 115 5.64 -14.55 5.31
N GLU A 116 5.44 -14.97 4.06
CA GLU A 116 5.72 -14.02 2.99
C GLU A 116 4.85 -12.83 3.35
N ILE A 117 5.46 -11.66 3.51
CA ILE A 117 4.74 -10.39 3.52
C ILE A 117 4.14 -10.29 2.12
N THR A 118 3.06 -11.04 1.92
CA THR A 118 2.62 -11.52 0.62
C THR A 118 2.03 -10.32 -0.06
N GLU A 119 2.62 -9.99 -1.20
CA GLU A 119 2.16 -9.16 -2.30
C GLU A 119 0.83 -8.41 -2.07
N PRO A 120 0.83 -7.06 -2.18
CA PRO A 120 -0.31 -6.22 -1.83
C PRO A 120 -1.60 -6.77 -2.42
N GLN A 121 -2.68 -6.77 -1.62
CA GLN A 121 -4.07 -7.15 -1.97
C GLN A 121 -4.25 -7.23 -3.49
N LYS A 122 -4.13 -8.45 -4.02
CA LYS A 122 -4.03 -8.75 -5.46
C LYS A 122 -5.08 -7.97 -6.25
N ILE A 123 -4.68 -6.79 -6.72
CA ILE A 123 -5.49 -5.90 -7.54
C ILE A 123 -5.80 -6.69 -8.82
N GLU A 124 -7.01 -6.53 -9.35
CA GLU A 124 -7.35 -7.04 -10.68
C GLU A 124 -6.19 -6.77 -11.66
N PRO A 125 -5.77 -7.75 -12.49
CA PRO A 125 -4.70 -7.50 -13.45
C PRO A 125 -5.02 -6.27 -14.28
N HIS A 126 -4.05 -5.39 -14.44
CA HIS A 126 -4.21 -4.21 -15.27
C HIS A 126 -3.59 -4.47 -16.62
N VAL A 127 -4.26 -4.08 -17.70
CA VAL A 127 -3.72 -4.20 -19.06
C VAL A 127 -3.63 -2.84 -19.73
N ARG A 128 -2.58 -2.62 -20.51
CA ARG A 128 -2.48 -1.51 -21.46
C ARG A 128 -1.90 -1.97 -22.78
N VAL A 129 -2.10 -1.16 -23.80
CA VAL A 129 -1.58 -1.39 -25.14
C VAL A 129 -0.66 -0.23 -25.51
N VAL A 130 0.47 -0.56 -26.14
CA VAL A 130 1.38 0.39 -26.77
C VAL A 130 1.53 -0.01 -28.22
N ASN A 131 1.28 0.92 -29.13
CA ASN A 131 1.46 0.66 -30.55
C ASN A 131 2.78 1.26 -31.05
N ALA A 132 3.75 0.39 -31.28
CA ALA A 132 5.04 0.70 -31.89
C ALA A 132 5.20 0.06 -33.27
N MET A 133 4.12 -0.47 -33.85
CA MET A 133 4.13 -1.19 -35.11
C MET A 133 3.88 -0.22 -36.27
N ASP A 134 4.80 -0.20 -37.22
CA ASP A 134 4.69 0.65 -38.40
C ASP A 134 3.91 -0.05 -39.53
N GLY A 135 3.34 0.75 -40.42
CA GLY A 135 2.63 0.29 -41.60
C GLY A 135 1.13 0.05 -41.40
N ILE A 136 0.59 0.33 -40.21
CA ILE A 136 -0.86 0.31 -39.93
C ILE A 136 -1.34 1.69 -39.47
N PRO A 137 -2.56 2.13 -39.84
CA PRO A 137 -3.08 3.43 -39.42
C PRO A 137 -3.36 3.47 -37.91
N ALA A 138 -4.03 2.46 -37.38
CA ALA A 138 -4.27 2.29 -35.96
C ALA A 138 -4.46 0.80 -35.63
N LEU A 139 -4.33 0.46 -34.35
CA LEU A 139 -4.33 -0.90 -33.83
C LEU A 139 -5.56 -1.14 -32.93
N ASP A 140 -6.29 -2.22 -33.23
CA ASP A 140 -7.33 -2.76 -32.36
C ASP A 140 -6.82 -4.03 -31.66
N VAL A 141 -7.09 -4.14 -30.36
CA VAL A 141 -6.60 -5.25 -29.54
C VAL A 141 -7.74 -5.93 -28.79
N TYR A 142 -7.76 -7.24 -28.85
CA TYR A 142 -8.79 -8.09 -28.27
C TYR A 142 -8.19 -9.15 -27.35
N LEU A 143 -8.88 -9.46 -26.25
CA LEU A 143 -8.66 -10.62 -25.40
C LEU A 143 -9.88 -11.53 -25.50
N ASP A 144 -9.71 -12.75 -26.04
CA ASP A 144 -10.80 -13.70 -26.33
C ASP A 144 -12.01 -13.04 -27.04
N GLY A 145 -11.72 -12.16 -28.01
CA GLY A 145 -12.73 -11.42 -28.78
C GLY A 145 -13.35 -10.22 -28.07
N THR A 146 -12.97 -9.91 -26.83
CA THR A 146 -13.41 -8.68 -26.14
C THR A 146 -12.37 -7.58 -26.35
N ALA A 147 -12.81 -6.43 -26.87
CA ALA A 147 -11.91 -5.31 -27.14
C ALA A 147 -11.34 -4.71 -25.83
N ILE A 148 -10.01 -4.67 -25.74
CA ILE A 148 -9.31 -3.97 -24.65
C ILE A 148 -8.96 -2.54 -25.03
N ALA A 149 -8.60 -2.33 -26.30
CA ALA A 149 -8.20 -1.06 -26.88
C ALA A 149 -8.67 -1.00 -28.34
N ARG A 150 -9.02 0.20 -28.80
CA ARG A 150 -9.43 0.46 -30.18
C ARG A 150 -8.77 1.73 -30.68
N ASP A 151 -8.51 1.76 -31.99
CA ASP A 151 -7.96 2.92 -32.70
C ASP A 151 -6.66 3.45 -32.05
N VAL A 152 -5.78 2.56 -31.58
CA VAL A 152 -4.50 2.97 -30.99
C VAL A 152 -3.54 3.35 -32.12
N GLU A 153 -3.33 4.65 -32.32
CA GLU A 153 -2.45 5.17 -33.37
C GLU A 153 -0.99 4.76 -33.16
N PHE A 154 -0.20 4.77 -34.24
CA PHE A 154 1.25 4.58 -34.14
C PHE A 154 1.87 5.63 -33.20
N HIS A 155 2.79 5.18 -32.33
CA HIS A 155 3.44 5.99 -31.30
C HIS A 155 2.53 6.32 -30.09
N ASP A 156 1.31 5.82 -30.04
CA ASP A 156 0.38 6.06 -28.94
C ASP A 156 0.29 4.89 -27.94
N ASN A 157 -0.27 5.16 -26.76
CA ASN A 157 -0.49 4.19 -25.70
C ASN A 157 -1.83 4.39 -24.98
N THR A 158 -2.38 3.31 -24.43
CA THR A 158 -3.58 3.39 -23.61
C THR A 158 -3.24 3.51 -22.12
N ARG A 159 -4.20 4.04 -21.36
CA ARG A 159 -4.15 3.93 -19.89
C ARG A 159 -4.37 2.48 -19.46
N PHE A 160 -3.84 2.14 -18.29
CA PHE A 160 -4.13 0.87 -17.64
C PHE A 160 -5.63 0.72 -17.36
N LYS A 161 -6.16 -0.43 -17.73
CA LYS A 161 -7.55 -0.83 -17.49
C LYS A 161 -7.55 -2.13 -16.68
N ALA A 162 -8.32 -2.17 -15.60
CA ALA A 162 -8.49 -3.38 -14.81
C ALA A 162 -9.18 -4.47 -15.64
N TRP A 163 -8.77 -5.71 -15.43
CA TRP A 163 -9.21 -6.90 -16.14
C TRP A 163 -9.38 -8.09 -15.19
N ASN A 164 -9.99 -9.16 -15.67
CA ASN A 164 -10.16 -10.38 -14.89
C ASN A 164 -8.95 -11.30 -15.04
N GLU A 165 -8.57 -11.98 -13.95
CA GLU A 165 -7.55 -13.02 -14.01
C GLU A 165 -7.97 -14.16 -14.95
N GLY A 166 -7.00 -14.79 -15.59
CA GLY A 166 -7.26 -15.93 -16.48
C GLY A 166 -6.28 -16.03 -17.63
N ARG A 167 -6.44 -17.10 -18.41
CA ARG A 167 -5.71 -17.30 -19.66
C ARG A 167 -6.59 -16.84 -20.81
N TYR A 168 -6.05 -15.96 -21.63
CA TYR A 168 -6.74 -15.33 -22.75
C TYR A 168 -5.91 -15.48 -24.01
N THR A 169 -6.60 -15.45 -25.15
CA THR A 169 -5.99 -15.33 -26.47
C THR A 169 -5.96 -13.85 -26.82
N LEU A 170 -4.78 -13.26 -26.84
CA LEU A 170 -4.58 -11.89 -27.31
C LEU A 170 -4.49 -11.90 -28.83
N ALA A 171 -5.30 -11.06 -29.48
CA ALA A 171 -5.29 -10.89 -30.92
C ALA A 171 -5.19 -9.40 -31.29
N LEU A 172 -4.28 -9.11 -32.21
CA LEU A 172 -4.04 -7.78 -32.78
C LEU A 172 -4.67 -7.67 -34.17
N PHE A 173 -5.34 -6.57 -34.46
CA PHE A 173 -5.98 -6.30 -35.74
C PHE A 173 -5.68 -4.88 -36.22
N ALA A 174 -5.70 -4.64 -37.52
CA ALA A 174 -5.72 -3.26 -38.00
C ALA A 174 -7.08 -2.64 -37.66
N ALA A 175 -7.09 -1.36 -37.32
CA ALA A 175 -8.32 -0.67 -36.96
C ALA A 175 -9.35 -0.77 -38.10
N GLY A 176 -10.54 -1.25 -37.76
CA GLY A 176 -11.64 -1.48 -38.70
C GLY A 176 -11.78 -2.91 -39.24
N ASP A 177 -10.83 -3.79 -38.98
CA ASP A 177 -10.98 -5.23 -39.27
C ASP A 177 -12.04 -5.86 -38.34
N ASP A 178 -12.78 -6.85 -38.84
CA ASP A 178 -13.75 -7.61 -38.05
C ASP A 178 -13.07 -8.85 -37.41
N PRO A 179 -12.99 -8.93 -36.07
CA PRO A 179 -12.33 -10.02 -35.37
C PRO A 179 -13.00 -11.39 -35.58
N GLN A 180 -14.20 -11.47 -36.16
CA GLN A 180 -14.85 -12.75 -36.49
C GLN A 180 -14.57 -13.24 -37.90
N SER A 181 -14.24 -12.37 -38.85
CA SER A 181 -14.03 -12.74 -40.25
C SER A 181 -12.60 -12.55 -40.74
N ASP A 182 -11.87 -11.59 -40.18
CA ASP A 182 -10.53 -11.24 -40.62
C ASP A 182 -9.47 -11.99 -39.82
N THR A 183 -8.29 -12.14 -40.41
CA THR A 183 -7.16 -12.81 -39.77
C THR A 183 -6.39 -11.83 -38.88
N PRO A 184 -6.09 -12.19 -37.62
CA PRO A 184 -5.30 -11.31 -36.76
C PRO A 184 -3.89 -11.12 -37.31
N LEU A 185 -3.34 -9.92 -37.11
CA LEU A 185 -1.94 -9.58 -37.38
C LEU A 185 -1.01 -10.42 -36.49
N VAL A 186 -1.35 -10.55 -35.21
CA VAL A 186 -0.64 -11.37 -34.22
C VAL A 186 -1.65 -12.03 -33.31
N GLU A 187 -1.43 -13.31 -33.00
CA GLU A 187 -2.23 -14.07 -32.05
C GLU A 187 -1.31 -14.82 -31.07
N GLN A 188 -1.49 -14.60 -29.77
CA GLN A 188 -0.66 -15.22 -28.73
C GLN A 188 -1.48 -15.49 -27.47
N GLN A 189 -1.21 -16.62 -26.80
CA GLN A 189 -1.76 -16.87 -25.47
C GLN A 189 -1.03 -16.05 -24.41
N VAL A 190 -1.82 -15.38 -23.57
CA VAL A 190 -1.34 -14.58 -22.44
C VAL A 190 -2.05 -15.02 -21.17
N GLU A 191 -1.31 -15.04 -20.07
CA GLU A 191 -1.85 -15.34 -18.75
C GLU A 191 -1.85 -14.05 -17.94
N LEU A 192 -3.01 -13.70 -17.39
CA LEU A 192 -3.20 -12.52 -16.56
C LEU A 192 -3.30 -12.96 -15.11
N ASN A 193 -2.23 -12.70 -14.34
CA ASN A 193 -2.22 -12.95 -12.92
C ASN A 193 -2.60 -11.69 -12.15
N ARG A 194 -3.31 -11.84 -11.04
CA ARG A 194 -3.60 -10.69 -10.18
C ARG A 194 -2.32 -10.10 -9.60
N GLY A 195 -2.31 -8.79 -9.41
CA GLY A 195 -1.14 -8.03 -8.96
C GLY A 195 -0.19 -7.65 -10.10
N GLU A 196 -0.37 -8.20 -11.31
CA GLU A 196 0.43 -7.81 -12.47
C GLU A 196 -0.24 -6.69 -13.26
N ALA A 197 0.57 -5.75 -13.74
CA ALA A 197 0.16 -4.85 -14.80
C ALA A 197 0.89 -5.27 -16.07
N LEU A 198 0.16 -5.65 -17.12
CA LEU A 198 0.73 -6.09 -18.37
C LEU A 198 0.61 -5.00 -19.43
N THR A 199 1.70 -4.81 -20.16
CA THR A 199 1.75 -3.93 -21.32
C THR A 199 1.97 -4.75 -22.57
N PHE A 200 0.96 -4.74 -23.42
CA PHE A 200 1.01 -5.35 -24.74
C PHE A 200 1.61 -4.35 -25.71
N THR A 201 2.86 -4.58 -26.11
CA THR A 201 3.58 -3.72 -27.04
C THR A 201 3.59 -4.36 -28.41
N ALA A 202 2.85 -3.79 -29.36
CA ALA A 202 2.89 -4.19 -30.76
C ALA A 202 4.16 -3.61 -31.40
N VAL A 203 4.98 -4.44 -32.04
CA VAL A 203 6.27 -4.04 -32.64
C VAL A 203 6.43 -4.60 -34.05
N GLY A 204 7.41 -4.09 -34.79
CA GLY A 204 7.75 -4.58 -36.13
C GLY A 204 6.94 -3.91 -37.23
N ARG A 205 6.80 -4.61 -38.36
CA ARG A 205 6.22 -4.09 -39.61
C ARG A 205 5.23 -5.12 -40.19
N LEU A 206 4.38 -4.71 -41.13
CA LEU A 206 3.52 -5.64 -41.88
C LEU A 206 4.29 -6.58 -42.83
N VAL A 207 5.55 -6.27 -43.12
CA VAL A 207 6.41 -7.00 -44.07
C VAL A 207 7.62 -7.56 -43.33
N ASN A 208 8.11 -8.72 -43.79
CA ASN A 208 9.16 -9.53 -43.14
C ASN A 208 10.31 -8.71 -42.49
N PRO A 209 10.61 -8.94 -41.20
CA PRO A 209 9.88 -9.81 -40.27
C PRO A 209 8.54 -9.19 -39.91
N GLY A 210 7.51 -10.05 -39.97
CA GLY A 210 6.13 -9.65 -39.78
C GLY A 210 5.84 -9.07 -38.39
N PRO A 211 4.58 -8.72 -38.15
CA PRO A 211 4.17 -8.08 -36.91
C PRO A 211 4.54 -8.93 -35.69
N GLY A 212 5.06 -8.29 -34.65
CA GLY A 212 5.45 -8.90 -33.39
C GLY A 212 4.68 -8.33 -32.21
N LEU A 213 4.67 -9.07 -31.12
CA LEU A 213 4.09 -8.65 -29.85
C LEU A 213 5.09 -8.92 -28.74
N VAL A 214 5.36 -7.90 -27.93
CA VAL A 214 6.13 -8.02 -26.70
C VAL A 214 5.19 -7.77 -25.53
N VAL A 215 5.07 -8.78 -24.67
CA VAL A 215 4.27 -8.68 -23.44
C VAL A 215 5.22 -8.38 -22.30
N VAL A 216 5.06 -7.21 -21.70
CA VAL A 216 5.88 -6.73 -20.59
C VAL A 216 5.06 -6.76 -19.32
N THR A 217 5.58 -7.38 -18.27
CA THR A 217 5.00 -7.27 -16.93
C THR A 217 5.63 -6.09 -16.20
N GLU A 218 4.83 -5.10 -15.87
CA GLU A 218 5.21 -3.92 -15.11
C GLU A 218 4.82 -4.11 -13.65
N GLN A 219 5.83 -4.04 -12.77
CA GLN A 219 5.57 -3.91 -11.34
C GLN A 219 5.14 -2.46 -11.08
N VAL A 220 3.85 -2.26 -10.79
CA VAL A 220 3.28 -0.93 -10.48
C VAL A 220 3.42 -0.62 -8.99
N ASP A 221 3.89 -1.57 -8.19
CA ASP A 221 4.12 -1.39 -6.77
C ASP A 221 5.27 -0.41 -6.52
N TYR A 222 5.09 0.40 -5.48
CA TYR A 222 6.08 1.36 -4.99
C TYR A 222 7.38 0.64 -4.58
N ASN A 223 8.52 1.05 -5.15
CA ASN A 223 9.83 0.63 -4.65
C ASN A 223 10.12 1.40 -3.35
N GLU A 224 10.41 0.69 -2.25
CA GLU A 224 10.78 1.35 -0.99
C GLU A 224 12.18 1.96 -1.02
N GLU A 225 13.02 1.59 -2.02
CA GLU A 225 14.29 2.26 -2.26
C GLU A 225 14.07 3.69 -2.74
N LYS A 226 14.55 4.64 -1.92
CA LYS A 226 14.44 6.06 -2.21
C LYS A 226 15.24 6.39 -3.48
N ASP A 227 14.62 7.13 -4.38
CA ASP A 227 15.23 7.77 -5.55
C ASP A 227 15.58 6.85 -6.74
N THR A 228 15.03 5.63 -6.82
CA THR A 228 15.17 4.75 -7.99
C THR A 228 13.91 4.68 -8.83
N LEU A 229 14.07 4.22 -10.07
CA LEU A 229 13.00 3.96 -11.03
C LEU A 229 13.32 2.67 -11.80
N ARG A 230 12.28 2.06 -12.36
CA ARG A 230 12.43 0.87 -13.20
C ARG A 230 12.37 1.27 -14.66
N LEU A 231 13.44 0.99 -15.39
CA LEU A 231 13.51 1.17 -16.82
C LEU A 231 13.29 -0.19 -17.48
N ILE A 232 12.29 -0.28 -18.34
CA ILE A 232 12.03 -1.45 -19.17
C ILE A 232 12.29 -1.07 -20.62
N ALA A 233 13.30 -1.69 -21.21
CA ALA A 233 13.64 -1.50 -22.61
C ALA A 233 13.01 -2.61 -23.45
N VAL A 234 12.37 -2.25 -24.57
CA VAL A 234 11.82 -3.17 -25.57
C VAL A 234 12.51 -2.93 -26.91
N ASN A 235 13.08 -3.99 -27.48
CA ASN A 235 13.65 -3.92 -28.83
C ASN A 235 12.58 -4.31 -29.86
N GLY A 236 12.02 -3.30 -30.53
CA GLY A 236 11.10 -3.44 -31.65
C GLY A 236 11.75 -3.24 -33.02
N LEU A 237 13.09 -3.28 -33.11
CA LEU A 237 13.83 -3.08 -34.37
C LEU A 237 14.08 -4.41 -35.10
N PRO A 238 13.29 -4.75 -36.14
CA PRO A 238 13.32 -6.05 -36.81
C PRO A 238 14.65 -6.43 -37.47
N GLU A 239 15.39 -5.47 -38.00
CA GLU A 239 16.68 -5.71 -38.67
C GLU A 239 17.87 -5.72 -37.69
N ARG A 240 17.61 -5.50 -36.39
CA ARG A 240 18.62 -5.43 -35.33
C ARG A 240 18.39 -6.55 -34.31
N ALA A 241 19.02 -7.69 -34.57
CA ALA A 241 18.82 -8.91 -33.78
C ALA A 241 19.24 -8.78 -32.31
N LEU A 242 20.29 -8.01 -32.00
CA LEU A 242 20.83 -7.80 -30.65
C LEU A 242 21.30 -6.35 -30.50
N VAL A 243 20.86 -5.68 -29.44
CA VAL A 243 21.18 -4.28 -29.15
C VAL A 243 21.48 -4.05 -27.67
N ASP A 244 22.37 -3.10 -27.38
CA ASP A 244 22.69 -2.68 -26.02
C ASP A 244 22.06 -1.32 -25.73
N VAL A 245 21.52 -1.16 -24.53
CA VAL A 245 21.01 0.13 -24.03
C VAL A 245 22.05 0.72 -23.10
N LEU A 246 22.58 1.88 -23.48
CA LEU A 246 23.61 2.58 -22.74
C LEU A 246 23.10 3.93 -22.24
N ASP A 247 23.49 4.29 -21.02
CA ASP A 247 23.41 5.66 -20.51
C ASP A 247 24.62 6.46 -21.06
N GLU A 248 24.32 7.46 -21.90
CA GLU A 248 25.28 8.41 -22.49
C GLU A 248 25.29 9.79 -21.81
N SER A 249 24.59 9.95 -20.68
CA SER A 249 24.43 11.26 -20.04
C SER A 249 25.77 11.87 -19.61
N ASP A 250 26.71 11.02 -19.20
CA ASP A 250 28.11 11.39 -19.05
C ASP A 250 28.89 10.98 -20.30
N SER A 251 29.19 11.97 -21.15
CA SER A 251 29.97 11.80 -22.38
C SER A 251 31.34 11.12 -22.20
N GLY A 252 31.89 11.11 -20.97
CA GLY A 252 33.16 10.46 -20.64
C GLY A 252 33.03 9.04 -20.09
N ASN A 253 31.83 8.58 -19.73
CA ASN A 253 31.62 7.30 -19.06
C ASN A 253 30.25 6.70 -19.41
N ARG A 254 30.16 6.03 -20.56
CA ARG A 254 28.93 5.34 -20.99
C ARG A 254 28.72 4.07 -20.16
N LYS A 255 27.61 3.99 -19.43
CA LYS A 255 27.24 2.83 -18.62
C LYS A 255 26.27 1.94 -19.39
N VAL A 256 26.56 0.64 -19.49
CA VAL A 256 25.60 -0.33 -20.04
C VAL A 256 24.49 -0.55 -19.01
N LEU A 257 23.24 -0.32 -19.43
CA LEU A 257 22.04 -0.53 -18.61
C LEU A 257 21.39 -1.88 -18.93
N VAL A 258 21.38 -2.25 -20.20
CA VAL A 258 20.90 -3.54 -20.73
C VAL A 258 21.87 -4.02 -21.79
N ASP A 259 22.24 -5.29 -21.74
CA ASP A 259 23.21 -5.95 -22.61
C ASP A 259 22.50 -7.03 -23.44
N GLY A 260 22.72 -7.06 -24.76
CA GLY A 260 22.24 -8.11 -25.65
C GLY A 260 20.71 -8.25 -25.74
N LEU A 261 19.97 -7.14 -25.88
CA LEU A 261 18.51 -7.17 -25.99
C LEU A 261 18.06 -7.65 -27.38
N GLU A 262 17.45 -8.83 -27.43
CA GLU A 262 16.97 -9.45 -28.67
C GLU A 262 15.71 -8.76 -29.25
N TYR A 263 15.54 -8.81 -30.58
CA TYR A 263 14.30 -8.34 -31.23
C TYR A 263 13.07 -9.08 -30.67
N GLY A 264 12.02 -8.32 -30.34
CA GLY A 264 10.79 -8.85 -29.78
C GLY A 264 10.92 -9.28 -28.32
N LYS A 265 11.98 -8.86 -27.62
CA LYS A 265 12.18 -9.09 -26.19
C LYS A 265 12.22 -7.77 -25.42
N SER A 266 12.06 -7.90 -24.10
CA SER A 266 12.18 -6.82 -23.13
C SER A 266 13.21 -7.16 -22.06
N ALA A 267 13.85 -6.14 -21.51
CA ALA A 267 14.71 -6.26 -20.33
C ALA A 267 14.41 -5.14 -19.34
N GLU A 268 14.44 -5.47 -18.05
CA GLU A 268 14.22 -4.54 -16.94
C GLU A 268 15.55 -4.26 -16.24
N THR A 269 15.74 -3.01 -15.82
CA THR A 269 16.88 -2.56 -15.04
C THR A 269 16.46 -1.41 -14.12
N GLU A 270 17.12 -1.27 -12.98
CA GLU A 270 16.86 -0.19 -12.03
C GLU A 270 17.92 0.91 -12.16
N ILE A 271 17.46 2.16 -12.28
CA ILE A 271 18.32 3.34 -12.38
C ILE A 271 17.89 4.40 -11.37
N GLY A 272 18.75 5.38 -11.11
CA GLY A 272 18.41 6.52 -10.26
C GLY A 272 17.51 7.52 -10.99
N GLN A 273 16.84 8.40 -10.25
CA GLN A 273 16.15 9.55 -10.84
C GLN A 273 17.16 10.55 -11.44
N GLY A 274 16.74 11.25 -12.50
CA GLY A 274 17.57 12.28 -13.14
C GLY A 274 17.32 12.41 -14.63
N THR A 275 18.18 13.19 -15.29
CA THR A 275 18.15 13.37 -16.74
C THR A 275 19.06 12.36 -17.41
N TYR A 276 18.50 11.56 -18.32
CA TYR A 276 19.19 10.51 -19.04
C TYR A 276 19.20 10.76 -20.55
N THR A 277 20.35 10.49 -21.17
CA THR A 277 20.44 10.26 -22.62
C THR A 277 20.65 8.78 -22.85
N LEU A 278 19.60 8.08 -23.30
CA LEU A 278 19.65 6.64 -23.56
C LEU A 278 20.02 6.39 -25.01
N GLY A 279 21.19 5.81 -25.25
CA GLY A 279 21.64 5.37 -26.56
C GLY A 279 21.37 3.90 -26.78
N LEU A 280 20.90 3.55 -27.97
CA LEU A 280 20.82 2.18 -28.43
C LEU A 280 21.99 1.89 -29.36
N TYR A 281 22.72 0.82 -29.09
CA TYR A 281 23.89 0.41 -29.86
C TYR A 281 23.71 -1.00 -30.41
N SER A 282 24.43 -1.32 -31.49
CA SER A 282 24.54 -2.71 -31.90
C SER A 282 25.34 -3.48 -30.86
N ASP A 283 24.90 -4.68 -30.51
CA ASP A 283 25.57 -5.53 -29.51
C ASP A 283 27.07 -5.68 -29.81
N GLY A 284 27.88 -5.40 -28.79
CA GLY A 284 29.35 -5.47 -28.87
C GLY A 284 30.03 -4.36 -29.67
N ASP A 285 29.30 -3.43 -30.29
CA ASP A 285 29.83 -2.28 -31.03
C ASP A 285 29.31 -0.95 -30.44
N LYS A 286 30.06 -0.45 -29.45
CA LYS A 286 29.76 0.80 -28.72
C LYS A 286 29.98 2.08 -29.54
N ASP A 287 30.45 1.98 -30.77
CA ASP A 287 30.62 3.13 -31.67
C ASP A 287 29.50 3.22 -32.71
N ASN A 288 28.77 2.13 -32.95
CA ASN A 288 27.64 2.08 -33.87
C ASN A 288 26.31 2.37 -33.15
N ARG A 289 26.05 3.67 -32.90
CA ARG A 289 24.78 4.12 -32.33
C ARG A 289 23.66 4.01 -33.36
N VAL A 290 22.62 3.29 -32.99
CA VAL A 290 21.40 3.04 -33.77
C VAL A 290 20.40 4.17 -33.53
N SER A 291 19.92 4.27 -32.29
CA SER A 291 18.90 5.25 -31.88
C SER A 291 19.31 5.96 -30.60
N VAL A 292 18.66 7.08 -30.29
CA VAL A 292 18.93 7.84 -29.06
C VAL A 292 17.68 8.55 -28.55
N LEU A 293 17.40 8.39 -27.26
CA LEU A 293 16.49 9.23 -26.50
C LEU A 293 17.33 10.26 -25.75
N LYS A 294 17.18 11.54 -26.09
CA LYS A 294 17.98 12.63 -25.52
C LYS A 294 17.23 13.34 -24.41
N ASP A 295 17.98 13.69 -23.35
CA ASP A 295 17.54 14.57 -22.27
C ASP A 295 16.19 14.16 -21.65
N ALA A 296 15.96 12.85 -21.48
CA ALA A 296 14.75 12.34 -20.85
C ALA A 296 14.85 12.52 -19.33
N GLU A 297 13.88 13.22 -18.74
CA GLU A 297 13.81 13.44 -17.30
C GLU A 297 12.97 12.34 -16.66
N PHE A 298 13.60 11.54 -15.79
CA PHE A 298 12.92 10.45 -15.11
C PHE A 298 12.80 10.72 -13.61
N ASP A 299 11.55 10.68 -13.12
CA ASP A 299 11.19 10.83 -11.71
C ASP A 299 11.45 9.53 -10.93
N ALA A 300 11.79 9.61 -9.64
CA ALA A 300 11.78 8.45 -8.75
C ALA A 300 10.38 7.80 -8.62
N ASN A 301 10.36 6.51 -8.30
CA ASN A 301 9.13 5.70 -8.17
C ASN A 301 8.27 5.75 -9.44
N THR A 302 8.94 5.69 -10.59
CA THR A 302 8.29 5.54 -11.89
C THR A 302 8.75 4.25 -12.54
N THR A 303 7.85 3.64 -13.30
CA THR A 303 8.15 2.59 -14.26
C THR A 303 8.12 3.23 -15.63
N VAL A 304 9.26 3.19 -16.32
CA VAL A 304 9.47 3.81 -17.61
C VAL A 304 9.63 2.70 -18.63
N LEU A 305 8.72 2.63 -19.59
CA LEU A 305 8.81 1.72 -20.72
C LEU A 305 9.38 2.49 -21.91
N VAL A 306 10.54 2.05 -22.40
CA VAL A 306 11.20 2.60 -23.58
C VAL A 306 11.14 1.56 -24.69
N VAL A 307 10.39 1.86 -25.75
CA VAL A 307 10.28 1.01 -26.93
C VAL A 307 11.09 1.61 -28.06
N PHE A 308 12.11 0.89 -28.51
CA PHE A 308 12.87 1.24 -29.70
C PHE A 308 12.18 0.66 -30.92
N THR A 309 11.76 1.52 -31.85
CA THR A 309 11.09 1.11 -33.08
C THR A 309 11.59 1.96 -34.24
N GLU A 310 11.05 1.76 -35.42
CA GLU A 310 11.36 2.52 -36.61
C GLU A 310 10.10 2.82 -37.40
N GLN A 311 10.17 3.84 -38.24
CA GLN A 311 9.08 4.22 -39.15
C GLN A 311 9.62 4.34 -40.57
N GLN A 312 8.90 3.75 -41.51
CA GLN A 312 9.17 3.90 -42.93
C GLN A 312 8.79 5.32 -43.37
N GLN A 313 9.75 6.04 -43.94
CA GLN A 313 9.56 7.35 -44.52
C GLN A 313 9.04 7.25 -45.96
N PRO A 314 8.45 8.32 -46.51
CA PRO A 314 7.95 8.35 -47.89
C PRO A 314 9.00 8.04 -48.97
N ASP A 315 10.29 8.17 -48.64
CA ASP A 315 11.43 7.85 -49.50
C ASP A 315 11.91 6.39 -49.36
N ASN A 316 11.15 5.54 -48.67
CA ASN A 316 11.50 4.16 -48.29
C ASN A 316 12.72 4.02 -47.37
N SER A 317 13.25 5.11 -46.81
CA SER A 317 14.20 5.02 -45.71
C SER A 317 13.49 4.69 -44.40
N PHE A 318 14.19 4.12 -43.44
CA PHE A 318 13.67 3.93 -42.08
C PHE A 318 14.25 4.99 -41.15
N ARG A 319 13.39 5.55 -40.31
CA ARG A 319 13.78 6.46 -39.24
C ARG A 319 13.54 5.77 -37.91
N ASP A 320 14.61 5.64 -37.12
CA ASP A 320 14.51 5.11 -35.77
C ASP A 320 13.77 6.11 -34.86
N LEU A 321 12.89 5.56 -34.03
CA LEU A 321 12.04 6.27 -33.08
C LEU A 321 12.12 5.61 -31.70
N VAL A 322 11.82 6.40 -30.68
CA VAL A 322 11.74 5.93 -29.31
C VAL A 322 10.39 6.32 -28.74
N ILE A 323 9.64 5.34 -28.26
CA ILE A 323 8.41 5.55 -27.50
C ILE A 323 8.80 5.51 -26.03
N ASN A 324 8.56 6.61 -25.32
CA ASN A 324 8.74 6.68 -23.88
C ASN A 324 7.35 6.70 -23.23
N VAL A 325 7.04 5.69 -22.44
CA VAL A 325 5.78 5.60 -21.69
C VAL A 325 6.09 5.53 -20.20
N GLU A 326 5.79 6.60 -19.50
CA GLU A 326 6.03 6.72 -18.06
C GLU A 326 4.77 6.38 -17.28
N ASN A 327 4.94 5.61 -16.21
CA ASN A 327 3.89 5.29 -15.28
C ASN A 327 4.37 5.52 -13.85
N LYS A 328 3.67 6.37 -13.09
CA LYS A 328 4.00 6.59 -11.68
C LYS A 328 3.55 5.40 -10.86
N SER A 329 4.44 4.82 -10.06
CA SER A 329 4.12 3.66 -9.22
C SER A 329 2.99 4.01 -8.24
N ALA A 330 2.10 3.06 -8.01
CA ALA A 330 1.03 3.20 -7.04
C ALA A 330 1.57 2.89 -5.63
N PRO A 331 1.22 3.67 -4.60
CA PRO A 331 1.65 3.39 -3.24
C PRO A 331 1.02 2.07 -2.76
N SER A 332 1.87 1.17 -2.24
CA SER A 332 1.49 -0.14 -1.74
C SER A 332 0.32 -0.05 -0.73
N PHE A 333 -0.62 -0.98 -0.84
CA PHE A 333 -1.81 -1.00 0.01
C PHE A 333 -1.41 -1.00 1.50
N GLY A 334 -2.06 -0.16 2.30
CA GLY A 334 -1.82 -0.14 3.74
C GLY A 334 -0.44 0.34 4.17
N GLY A 335 0.40 0.87 3.26
CA GLY A 335 1.67 1.53 3.59
C GLY A 335 1.48 2.97 4.12
N PRO A 336 2.49 3.55 4.79
CA PRO A 336 2.40 4.91 5.34
C PRO A 336 2.07 5.96 4.28
N THR A 337 2.69 5.85 3.11
CA THR A 337 2.48 6.76 1.96
C THR A 337 1.05 6.66 1.43
N HIS A 338 0.50 5.45 1.31
CA HIS A 338 -0.86 5.21 0.85
C HIS A 338 -1.88 5.83 1.82
N VAL A 339 -1.73 5.54 3.12
CA VAL A 339 -2.62 6.07 4.16
C VAL A 339 -2.52 7.59 4.25
N GLY A 340 -1.31 8.15 4.22
CA GLY A 340 -1.08 9.59 4.20
C GLY A 340 -1.76 10.26 3.01
N ARG A 341 -1.57 9.72 1.80
CA ARG A 341 -2.21 10.25 0.58
C ARG A 341 -3.74 10.22 0.69
N LEU A 342 -4.34 9.12 1.17
CA LEU A 342 -5.78 9.02 1.36
C LEU A 342 -6.30 10.05 2.38
N LEU A 343 -5.60 10.24 3.51
CA LEU A 343 -5.97 11.20 4.54
C LEU A 343 -5.96 12.65 4.03
N PHE A 344 -4.94 13.04 3.25
CA PHE A 344 -4.80 14.42 2.77
C PHE A 344 -5.54 14.71 1.46
N SER A 345 -6.00 13.69 0.73
CA SER A 345 -6.76 13.88 -0.52
C SER A 345 -8.25 13.60 -0.33
N ARG A 346 -8.61 12.33 -0.11
CA ARG A 346 -10.01 11.87 -0.08
C ARG A 346 -10.67 12.13 1.27
N TYR A 347 -9.93 11.99 2.36
CA TYR A 347 -10.47 12.07 3.73
C TYR A 347 -10.11 13.35 4.47
N VAL A 348 -9.67 14.39 3.75
CA VAL A 348 -9.26 15.67 4.36
C VAL A 348 -10.39 16.28 5.19
N LEU A 349 -11.61 16.30 4.66
CA LEU A 349 -12.77 16.87 5.36
C LEU A 349 -13.17 16.03 6.59
N PRO A 350 -13.36 14.69 6.50
CA PRO A 350 -13.57 13.86 7.69
C PRO A 350 -12.48 14.00 8.75
N PHE A 351 -11.21 14.06 8.34
CA PHE A 351 -10.08 14.20 9.25
C PHE A 351 -10.12 15.54 10.01
N GLU A 352 -10.40 16.63 9.31
CA GLU A 352 -10.58 17.96 9.90
C GLU A 352 -11.76 18.00 10.89
N MET A 353 -12.88 17.35 10.54
CA MET A 353 -14.04 17.24 11.43
C MET A 353 -13.73 16.49 12.72
N VAL A 354 -12.95 15.41 12.67
CA VAL A 354 -12.49 14.70 13.88
C VAL A 354 -11.57 15.60 14.71
N GLY A 355 -10.64 16.34 14.08
CA GLY A 355 -9.79 17.31 14.76
C GLY A 355 -10.59 18.40 15.48
N LEU A 356 -11.60 18.96 14.82
CA LEU A 356 -12.50 19.97 15.40
C LEU A 356 -13.32 19.36 16.56
N LEU A 357 -13.81 18.13 16.41
CA LEU A 357 -14.51 17.43 17.48
C LEU A 357 -13.63 17.23 18.72
N LEU A 358 -12.37 16.83 18.53
CA LEU A 358 -11.40 16.67 19.62
C LEU A 358 -11.09 18.02 20.30
N LEU A 359 -10.97 19.10 19.53
CA LEU A 359 -10.80 20.45 20.08
C LEU A 359 -12.00 20.84 20.96
N VAL A 360 -13.22 20.62 20.47
CA VAL A 360 -14.46 20.91 21.21
C VAL A 360 -14.54 20.06 22.48
N ALA A 361 -14.18 18.78 22.41
CA ALA A 361 -14.15 17.90 23.59
C ALA A 361 -13.16 18.39 24.65
N MET A 362 -11.97 18.84 24.25
CA MET A 362 -10.95 19.41 25.14
C MET A 362 -11.45 20.70 25.80
N ILE A 363 -12.01 21.63 25.02
CA ILE A 363 -12.60 22.87 25.55
C ILE A 363 -13.73 22.53 26.53
N GLY A 364 -14.59 21.57 26.20
CA GLY A 364 -15.66 21.09 27.07
C GLY A 364 -15.15 20.58 28.41
N ALA A 365 -14.11 19.74 28.40
CA ALA A 365 -13.48 19.23 29.62
C ALA A 365 -12.86 20.36 30.48
N ILE A 366 -12.22 21.36 29.86
CA ILE A 366 -11.66 22.52 30.56
C ILE A 366 -12.77 23.36 31.21
N VAL A 367 -13.86 23.63 30.49
CA VAL A 367 -14.99 24.39 31.03
C VAL A 367 -15.66 23.65 32.18
N LEU A 368 -15.84 22.32 32.07
CA LEU A 368 -16.43 21.47 33.12
C LEU A 368 -15.58 21.39 34.38
N THR A 369 -14.25 21.48 34.26
CA THR A 369 -13.35 21.50 35.42
C THR A 369 -13.25 22.88 36.07
N HIS A 370 -13.79 23.93 35.43
CA HIS A 370 -13.78 25.29 35.93
C HIS A 370 -15.07 25.65 36.68
N GLU A 371 -15.47 24.87 37.69
CA GLU A 371 -16.48 25.33 38.64
C GLU A 371 -15.92 26.41 39.56
N THR A 372 -16.59 27.56 39.57
CA THR A 372 -16.27 28.75 40.35
C THR A 372 -16.21 28.44 41.85
N LEU A 373 -15.04 28.70 42.45
CA LEU A 373 -14.90 28.93 43.89
C LEU A 373 -15.75 30.15 44.30
N ALA A 374 -17.05 29.94 44.55
CA ALA A 374 -17.91 30.98 45.10
C ALA A 374 -17.39 31.35 46.51
N PRO A 375 -17.06 32.62 46.80
CA PRO A 375 -16.57 33.00 48.11
C PRO A 375 -17.68 32.78 49.15
N ARG A 376 -17.43 31.89 50.12
CA ARG A 376 -18.28 31.72 51.31
C ARG A 376 -18.54 33.08 51.94
N ARG A 377 -19.79 33.53 51.90
CA ARG A 377 -20.28 34.75 52.58
C ARG A 377 -19.85 34.68 54.05
N ARG A 378 -18.88 35.52 54.45
CA ARG A 378 -18.47 35.64 55.87
C ARG A 378 -19.65 36.19 56.68
N MET A 379 -20.15 35.40 57.64
CA MET A 379 -21.07 35.91 58.67
C MET A 379 -20.33 36.94 59.56
N PRO A 380 -20.94 38.09 59.89
CA PRO A 380 -20.34 39.03 60.84
C PRO A 380 -20.44 38.45 62.25
N ARG A 381 -19.29 38.18 62.88
CA ARG A 381 -19.20 37.90 64.32
C ARG A 381 -19.62 39.15 65.09
N ARG A 382 -20.77 39.10 65.75
CA ARG A 382 -21.20 40.09 66.74
C ARG A 382 -20.31 39.93 67.98
N PHE A 383 -19.48 40.92 68.26
CA PHE A 383 -18.77 41.05 69.53
C PHE A 383 -19.81 41.33 70.63
N ALA A 384 -19.86 40.46 71.63
CA ALA A 384 -20.45 40.75 72.93
C ALA A 384 -19.35 40.52 73.97
N ASN A 385 -18.86 41.62 74.54
CA ASN A 385 -17.97 41.59 75.69
C ASN A 385 -18.70 42.31 76.83
N PRO A 386 -19.04 41.66 77.94
CA PRO A 386 -19.30 42.35 79.19
C PRO A 386 -18.01 42.41 80.01
N ALA A 387 -17.72 43.60 80.53
CA ALA A 387 -16.63 43.82 81.46
C ALA A 387 -17.01 43.38 82.89
N VAL A 388 -15.96 43.20 83.71
CA VAL A 388 -15.87 43.41 85.17
C VAL A 388 -15.75 42.15 86.06
N GLY A 389 -14.67 42.17 86.87
CA GLY A 389 -14.53 41.54 88.21
C GLY A 389 -13.83 40.19 88.22
N TYR A 390 -12.53 40.08 88.55
CA TYR A 390 -11.92 40.01 89.91
C TYR A 390 -12.49 38.81 90.71
N GLU A 391 -11.77 37.86 91.31
CA GLU A 391 -10.45 37.77 91.97
C GLU A 391 -10.15 36.26 92.18
N PRO A 392 -8.89 35.77 92.22
CA PRO A 392 -8.62 34.35 92.41
C PRO A 392 -8.43 34.02 93.91
N PRO A 393 -8.89 32.84 94.38
CA PRO A 393 -8.33 32.27 95.59
C PRO A 393 -7.74 30.87 95.39
N ALA A 394 -6.46 30.82 95.76
CA ALA A 394 -5.80 29.85 96.63
C ALA A 394 -5.81 28.36 96.26
N ASP A 395 -4.62 27.95 95.82
CA ASP A 395 -3.96 26.68 96.06
C ASP A 395 -4.38 25.98 97.38
N LYS A 396 -4.66 24.68 97.28
CA LYS A 396 -4.57 23.75 98.40
C LYS A 396 -3.94 22.43 97.92
N PRO A 397 -2.92 21.92 98.64
CA PRO A 397 -2.30 20.64 98.35
C PRO A 397 -3.02 19.50 99.10
N GLY A 398 -2.95 18.28 98.56
CA GLY A 398 -3.04 17.07 99.37
C GLY A 398 -3.87 15.92 98.80
N ALA A 399 -3.21 14.76 98.77
CA ALA A 399 -3.68 13.38 98.61
C ALA A 399 -3.76 12.83 97.18
#